data_AF-A0A524G757-F1
#
_entry.id   AF-A0A524G757-F1
#
_cell.length_a   1.000
_cell.length_b   1.000
_cell.length_c   1.000
_cell.angle_alpha   90.00
_cell.angle_beta   90.00
_cell.angle_gamma   90.00
#
_symmetry.space_group_name_H-M   'P 1'
#
loop_
_entity.id
_entity.type
_entity.pdbx_description
1 polymer ?
#
loop_
_entity_poly.entity_id
_entity_poly.type
_entity_poly.pdbx_seq_one_letter_code
_entity_poly.pdbx_strand_id
1 'polypeptide(L)'
;MCAARDEIDQIHESEKAARERIEEAERQARQIREDADRESKALMAKAEHDAKQKASKMISQIESKKNEIESTIFSETKKQIEKTEKEAAKKKDEASEVVYKMLIGEE
;
A
#
# COMPACT_ATOMS: atom_id res chain seq x y z
N MET A 1 63.33 47.97 17.86
CA MET A 1 62.32 47.04 17.28
C MET A 1 61.23 47.90 16.67
N CYS A 2 60.76 47.57 15.46
CA CYS A 2 59.94 48.48 14.64
C CYS A 2 58.48 48.05 14.75
N ALA A 3 57.66 48.79 15.50
CA ALA A 3 56.26 48.47 15.79
C ALA A 3 55.39 48.19 14.54
N ALA A 4 55.71 48.84 13.42
CA ALA A 4 55.01 48.62 12.15
C ALA A 4 55.23 47.22 11.54
N ARG A 5 56.34 46.53 11.86
CA ARG A 5 56.54 45.13 11.43
C ARG A 5 55.67 44.18 12.27
N ASP A 6 55.60 44.42 13.57
CA ASP A 6 54.82 43.58 14.49
C ASP A 6 53.30 43.68 14.20
N GLU A 7 52.82 44.87 13.81
CA GLU A 7 51.42 45.07 13.38
C GLU A 7 51.10 44.34 12.06
N ILE A 8 52.02 44.34 11.09
CA ILE A 8 51.84 43.64 9.81
C ILE A 8 51.81 42.12 10.01
N ASP A 9 52.64 41.60 10.91
CA ASP A 9 52.69 40.18 11.24
C ASP A 9 51.38 39.73 11.94
N GLN A 10 50.85 40.54 12.87
CA GLN A 10 49.55 40.28 13.52
C GLN A 10 48.38 40.29 12.53
N ILE A 11 48.40 41.17 11.53
CA ILE A 11 47.37 41.21 10.48
C ILE A 11 47.44 39.92 9.65
N HIS A 12 48.63 39.48 9.24
CA HIS A 12 48.80 38.24 8.47
C HIS A 12 48.33 37.00 9.25
N GLU A 13 48.66 36.90 10.53
CA GLU A 13 48.21 35.79 11.38
C GLU A 13 46.69 35.80 11.54
N SER A 14 46.09 36.98 11.70
CA SER A 14 44.63 37.15 11.79
C SER A 14 43.92 36.79 10.49
N GLU A 15 44.47 37.17 9.33
CA GLU A 15 43.93 36.78 8.03
C GLU A 15 43.99 35.27 7.82
N LYS A 16 45.11 34.64 8.19
CA LYS A 16 45.27 33.19 8.09
C LYS A 16 44.25 32.46 8.96
N ALA A 17 44.10 32.88 10.22
CA ALA A 17 43.11 32.31 11.14
C ALA A 17 41.67 32.52 10.63
N ALA A 18 41.37 33.67 10.02
CA ALA A 18 40.07 33.92 9.42
C ALA A 18 39.79 33.00 8.22
N ARG A 19 40.78 32.79 7.34
CA ARG A 19 40.66 31.86 6.21
C ARG A 19 40.44 30.42 6.66
N GLU A 20 41.21 29.95 7.64
CA GLU A 20 41.05 28.60 8.20
C GLU A 20 39.64 28.39 8.78
N ARG A 21 39.10 29.39 9.49
CA ARG A 21 37.71 29.35 10.00
C ARG A 21 36.66 29.32 8.89
N ILE A 22 36.87 30.05 7.80
CA ILE A 22 35.98 30.04 6.64
C ILE A 22 36.00 28.66 5.98
N GLU A 23 37.18 28.09 5.74
CA GLU A 23 37.32 26.76 5.14
C GLU A 23 36.69 25.66 6.01
N GLU A 24 36.84 25.75 7.34
CA GLU A 24 36.19 24.83 8.27
C GLU A 24 34.67 24.97 8.22
N ALA A 25 34.14 26.19 8.25
CA ALA A 25 32.70 26.44 8.15
C ALA A 25 32.12 25.93 6.83
N GLU A 26 32.82 26.14 5.71
CA GLU A 26 32.41 25.60 4.41
C GLU A 26 32.40 24.07 4.39
N ARG A 27 33.41 23.43 4.99
CA ARG A 27 33.47 21.98 5.09
C ARG A 27 32.31 21.42 5.91
N GLN A 28 32.04 22.03 7.06
CA GLN A 28 30.91 21.65 7.92
C GLN A 28 29.58 21.84 7.19
N ALA A 29 29.38 22.96 6.49
CA ALA A 29 28.17 23.21 5.71
C ALA A 29 27.96 22.17 4.60
N ARG A 30 29.03 21.76 3.90
CA ARG A 30 28.96 20.69 2.89
C ARG A 30 28.58 19.36 3.51
N GLN A 31 29.18 19.01 4.65
CA GLN A 31 28.89 17.76 5.33
C GLN A 31 27.44 17.71 5.82
N ILE A 32 26.92 18.79 6.42
CA ILE A 32 25.52 18.89 6.82
C ILE A 32 24.59 18.68 5.63
N ARG A 33 24.91 19.27 4.47
CA ARG A 33 24.10 19.11 3.25
C ARG A 33 24.12 17.67 2.74
N GLU A 34 25.27 17.02 2.75
CA GLU A 34 25.42 15.63 2.31
C GLU A 34 24.69 14.66 3.24
N ASP A 35 24.77 14.88 4.55
CA ASP A 35 24.05 14.08 5.54
C ASP A 35 22.54 14.27 5.43
N ALA A 36 22.07 15.50 5.25
CA ALA A 36 20.65 15.80 5.04
C ALA A 36 20.11 15.18 3.73
N ASP A 37 20.87 15.22 2.63
CA ASP A 37 20.49 14.57 1.38
C ASP A 37 20.41 13.05 1.53
N ARG A 38 21.37 12.44 2.24
CA ARG A 38 21.37 11.00 2.54
C ARG A 38 20.17 10.61 3.39
N GLU A 39 19.87 11.37 4.44
CA GLU A 39 18.72 11.10 5.32
C GLU A 39 17.41 11.26 4.56
N SER A 40 17.26 12.32 3.77
CA SER A 40 16.08 12.55 2.93
C SER A 40 15.84 11.38 1.96
N LYS A 41 16.89 10.91 1.26
CA LYS A 41 16.80 9.74 0.38
C LYS A 41 16.42 8.47 1.12
N ALA A 42 16.98 8.24 2.30
CA ALA A 42 16.65 7.08 3.13
C ALA A 42 15.19 7.12 3.60
N LEU A 43 14.69 8.29 4.01
CA LEU A 43 13.29 8.50 4.40
C LEU A 43 12.34 8.26 3.23
N MET A 44 12.65 8.80 2.05
CA MET A 44 11.84 8.57 0.84
C MET A 44 11.81 7.10 0.45
N ALA A 45 12.96 6.42 0.44
CA ALA A 45 13.05 5.00 0.11
C ALA A 45 12.24 4.14 1.10
N LYS A 46 12.31 4.45 2.40
CA LYS A 46 11.51 3.76 3.42
C LYS A 46 10.02 4.00 3.22
N ALA A 47 9.60 5.25 3.00
CA ALA A 47 8.21 5.59 2.76
C ALA A 47 7.64 4.88 1.52
N GLU A 48 8.42 4.82 0.43
CA GLU A 48 8.03 4.12 -0.79
C GLU A 48 7.90 2.61 -0.55
N HIS A 49 8.85 2.01 0.15
CA HIS A 49 8.80 0.60 0.52
C HIS A 49 7.57 0.27 1.38
N ASP A 50 7.31 1.07 2.41
CA ASP A 50 6.18 0.88 3.31
C ASP A 50 4.84 1.06 2.57
N ALA A 51 4.77 2.01 1.65
CA ALA A 51 3.62 2.22 0.77
C ALA A 51 3.39 0.99 -0.15
N LYS A 52 4.45 0.47 -0.78
CA LYS A 52 4.39 -0.75 -1.61
C LYS A 52 3.93 -1.96 -0.81
N GLN A 53 4.46 -2.16 0.39
CA GLN A 53 4.02 -3.25 1.26
C GLN A 53 2.55 -3.11 1.66
N LYS A 54 2.11 -1.90 2.01
CA LYS A 54 0.71 -1.64 2.37
C LYS A 54 -0.23 -1.88 1.19
N ALA A 55 0.14 -1.43 -0.01
CA ALA A 55 -0.63 -1.66 -1.23
C ALA A 55 -0.76 -3.16 -1.54
N SER A 56 0.35 -3.91 -1.45
CA SER A 56 0.34 -5.36 -1.67
C SER A 56 -0.56 -6.10 -0.65
N LYS A 57 -0.46 -5.74 0.64
CA LYS A 57 -1.36 -6.29 1.67
C LYS A 57 -2.82 -5.99 1.39
N MET A 58 -3.13 -4.78 0.95
CA MET A 58 -4.49 -4.36 0.64
C MET A 58 -5.06 -5.14 -0.55
N ILE A 59 -4.27 -5.35 -1.61
CA ILE A 59 -4.67 -6.16 -2.77
C ILE A 59 -5.00 -7.59 -2.34
N SER A 60 -4.10 -8.22 -1.55
CA SER A 60 -4.33 -9.57 -1.03
C SER A 60 -5.60 -9.67 -0.18
N GLN A 61 -5.89 -8.66 0.65
CA GLN A 61 -7.13 -8.61 1.44
C GLN A 61 -8.38 -8.45 0.56
N ILE A 62 -8.30 -7.65 -0.50
CA ILE A 62 -9.40 -7.48 -1.48
C ILE A 62 -9.66 -8.81 -2.19
N GLU A 63 -8.63 -9.51 -2.64
CA GLU A 63 -8.75 -10.81 -3.30
C GLU A 63 -9.33 -11.87 -2.37
N SER A 64 -8.89 -11.93 -1.10
CA SER A 64 -9.47 -12.85 -0.10
C SER A 64 -10.97 -12.58 0.09
N LYS A 65 -11.35 -11.31 0.30
CA LYS A 65 -12.76 -10.93 0.48
C LYS A 65 -13.59 -11.22 -0.76
N LYS A 66 -13.03 -10.98 -1.96
CA LYS A 66 -13.69 -11.32 -3.22
C LYS A 66 -13.99 -12.81 -3.28
N ASN A 67 -13.00 -13.66 -2.99
CA ASN A 67 -13.17 -15.11 -3.03
C ASN A 67 -14.19 -15.60 -1.99
N GLU A 68 -14.20 -15.00 -0.78
CA GLU A 68 -15.20 -15.31 0.25
C GLU A 68 -16.63 -14.95 -0.20
N ILE A 69 -16.80 -13.78 -0.81
CA ILE A 69 -18.09 -13.33 -1.37
C ILE A 69 -18.53 -14.26 -2.50
N GLU A 70 -17.66 -14.55 -3.46
CA GLU A 70 -17.96 -15.44 -4.58
C GLU A 70 -18.34 -16.85 -4.10
N SER A 71 -17.62 -17.39 -3.12
CA SER A 71 -17.93 -18.69 -2.52
C SER A 71 -19.30 -18.70 -1.83
N THR A 72 -19.63 -17.62 -1.12
CA THR A 72 -20.93 -17.46 -0.44
C THR A 72 -22.05 -17.41 -1.46
N ILE A 73 -21.93 -16.55 -2.47
CA ILE A 73 -22.92 -16.42 -3.56
C ILE A 73 -23.11 -17.75 -4.27
N PHE A 74 -22.03 -18.46 -4.57
CA PHE A 74 -22.12 -19.78 -5.22
C PHE A 74 -22.87 -20.80 -4.35
N SER A 75 -22.58 -20.85 -3.06
CA SER A 75 -23.27 -21.75 -2.12
C SER A 75 -24.76 -21.45 -2.01
N GLU A 76 -25.11 -20.17 -1.88
CA GLU A 76 -26.51 -19.71 -1.82
C GLU A 76 -27.26 -20.01 -3.11
N THR A 77 -26.63 -19.73 -4.26
CA THR A 77 -27.18 -20.01 -5.58
C THR A 77 -27.44 -21.50 -5.75
N LYS A 78 -26.50 -22.36 -5.34
CA LYS A 78 -26.67 -23.81 -5.39
C LYS A 78 -27.86 -24.28 -4.54
N LYS A 79 -27.99 -23.78 -3.31
CA LYS A 79 -29.15 -24.08 -2.45
C LYS A 79 -30.46 -23.65 -3.08
N GLN A 80 -30.48 -22.49 -3.76
CA GLN A 80 -31.67 -21.99 -4.42
C GLN A 80 -32.05 -22.81 -5.67
N ILE A 81 -31.06 -23.27 -6.43
CA ILE A 81 -31.27 -24.22 -7.54
C ILE A 81 -31.87 -25.52 -6.99
N GLU A 82 -31.26 -26.12 -5.98
CA GLU A 82 -31.75 -27.37 -5.37
C GLU A 82 -33.18 -27.23 -4.84
N LYS A 83 -33.52 -26.08 -4.23
CA LYS A 83 -34.88 -25.78 -3.79
C LYS A 83 -35.85 -25.71 -4.97
N THR A 84 -35.45 -25.01 -6.04
CA THR A 84 -36.27 -24.84 -7.25
C THR A 84 -36.52 -26.17 -7.95
N GLU A 85 -35.50 -27.02 -8.06
CA GLU A 85 -35.61 -28.37 -8.64
C GLU A 85 -36.58 -29.26 -7.86
N LYS A 86 -36.52 -29.23 -6.53
CA LYS A 86 -37.47 -29.97 -5.67
C LYS A 86 -38.90 -29.49 -5.84
N GLU A 87 -39.12 -28.18 -5.89
CA GLU A 87 -40.44 -27.61 -6.12
C GLU A 87 -40.97 -27.95 -7.52
N ALA A 88 -40.12 -27.90 -8.54
CA ALA A 88 -40.47 -28.28 -9.91
C ALA A 88 -40.83 -29.76 -10.01
N ALA A 89 -40.08 -30.66 -9.34
CA ALA A 89 -40.38 -32.08 -9.29
C ALA A 89 -41.76 -32.34 -8.65
N LYS A 90 -42.04 -31.71 -7.51
CA LYS A 90 -43.35 -31.83 -6.84
C LYS A 90 -44.50 -31.36 -7.73
N LYS A 91 -44.35 -30.20 -8.38
CA LYS A 91 -45.37 -29.68 -9.31
C LYS A 91 -45.56 -30.57 -10.53
N LYS A 92 -44.49 -31.19 -11.02
CA LYS A 92 -44.58 -32.16 -12.13
C LYS A 92 -45.40 -33.38 -11.73
N ASP A 93 -45.20 -33.90 -10.53
CA ASP A 93 -45.96 -35.05 -10.01
C ASP A 93 -47.44 -34.69 -9.84
N GLU A 94 -47.73 -33.53 -9.22
CA GLU A 94 -49.10 -32.99 -9.08
C GLU A 94 -49.79 -32.81 -10.45
N ALA A 95 -49.09 -32.21 -11.42
CA ALA A 95 -49.61 -32.05 -12.78
C ALA A 95 -49.86 -33.40 -13.49
N SER A 96 -48.99 -34.38 -13.25
CA SER A 96 -49.12 -35.72 -13.83
C SER A 96 -50.34 -36.46 -13.26
N GLU A 97 -50.62 -36.29 -11.96
CA GLU A 97 -51.84 -36.83 -11.33
C GLU A 97 -53.10 -36.19 -11.89
N VAL A 98 -53.12 -34.86 -12.06
CA VAL A 98 -54.24 -34.15 -12.68
C VAL A 98 -54.48 -34.65 -14.11
N VAL A 99 -53.42 -34.76 -14.92
CA VAL A 99 -53.54 -35.29 -16.29
C VAL A 99 -54.05 -36.73 -16.28
N TYR A 100 -53.59 -37.57 -15.36
CA TYR A 100 -54.06 -38.94 -15.24
C TYR A 100 -55.57 -39.00 -14.92
N LYS A 101 -56.05 -38.23 -13.93
CA LYS A 101 -57.47 -38.12 -13.57
C LYS A 101 -58.34 -37.69 -14.76
N MET A 102 -57.88 -36.67 -15.49
CA MET A 102 -58.54 -36.21 -16.72
C MET A 102 -58.64 -37.31 -17.79
N LEU A 103 -57.62 -38.18 -17.92
CA LEU A 103 -57.60 -39.26 -18.91
C LEU A 103 -58.52 -40.42 -18.54
N ILE A 104 -58.69 -40.72 -17.25
CA ILE A 104 -59.54 -41.82 -16.77
C ILE A 104 -61.00 -41.38 -16.50
N GLY A 105 -61.30 -40.09 -16.59
CA GLY A 105 -62.65 -39.54 -16.41
C GLY A 105 -63.09 -39.43 -14.95
N GLU A 106 -62.13 -39.42 -14.02
CA GLU A 106 -62.38 -39.10 -12.61
C GLU A 106 -62.16 -37.58 -12.41
N GLU A 107 -63.20 -36.85 -11.99
CA GLU A 107 -63.10 -35.43 -11.58
C GLU A 107 -62.56 -35.29 -10.15
#